data_AF-A0A8T2V7D8-F1
#
_entry.id   AF-A0A8T2V7D8-F1
#
_cell.length_a   1.000
_cell.length_b   1.000
_cell.length_c   1.000
_cell.angle_alpha   90.00
_cell.angle_beta   90.00
_cell.angle_gamma   90.00
#
_symmetry.space_group_name_H-M   'P 1'
#
loop_
_entity.id
_entity.type
_entity.pdbx_description
1 polymer ?
#
loop_
_entity_poly.entity_id
_entity_poly.type
_entity_poly.pdbx_seq_one_letter_code
_entity_poly.pdbx_strand_id
1 'polypeptide(L)'
;MVHTSRRRCIFCGHFPELSICKTCREGATDIIKLIEQLGAQEESNHDAGMETSGHRQGLVAVASKTRRFEDLVKRSSYLKKLLKALLEEVHEDIELVTDDGLSVGAHKAALTFGSKVFRSMLENKVLSQTCLRIRVPDIVHNELKRLVEFIYSGRLTPEALKDHSKSLMVAADKYDVPQLMEVCEAYLVETLNTENVLGILELSARLSSPAVLESAALNLILKNWKSIIFFDEYEEFALKNPLLALKVSRSVPEWF
;
A
#
# COMPACT_ATOMS: atom_id res chain seq x y z
N MET A 1 -8.68 48.03 -9.83
CA MET A 1 -7.65 47.37 -10.65
C MET A 1 -6.65 46.68 -9.72
N VAL A 2 -6.78 45.36 -9.55
CA VAL A 2 -5.66 44.48 -9.14
C VAL A 2 -5.85 43.20 -9.95
N HIS A 3 -5.19 43.13 -11.10
CA HIS A 3 -5.23 41.96 -11.97
C HIS A 3 -4.40 40.83 -11.35
N THR A 4 -5.06 39.77 -10.91
CA THR A 4 -4.43 38.55 -10.42
C THR A 4 -3.84 37.76 -11.58
N SER A 5 -2.57 38.00 -11.89
CA SER A 5 -1.85 37.27 -12.94
C SER A 5 -1.45 35.88 -12.44
N ARG A 6 -2.21 34.87 -12.86
CA ARG A 6 -1.82 33.46 -12.77
C ARG A 6 -0.53 33.26 -13.59
N ARG A 7 0.56 32.82 -12.95
CA ARG A 7 1.85 32.63 -13.63
C ARG A 7 1.76 31.43 -14.58
N ARG A 8 1.81 31.71 -15.88
CA ARG A 8 1.87 30.71 -16.96
C ARG A 8 3.22 29.99 -16.96
N CYS A 9 3.27 28.78 -17.51
CA CYS A 9 4.54 28.15 -17.89
C CYS A 9 5.31 29.09 -18.85
N ILE A 10 6.56 29.41 -18.52
CA ILE A 10 7.39 30.42 -19.20
C ILE A 10 7.73 29.98 -20.65
N PHE A 11 7.59 28.70 -20.97
CA PHE A 11 7.89 28.13 -22.28
C PHE A 11 6.68 27.96 -23.22
N CYS A 12 5.46 27.74 -22.70
CA CYS A 12 4.30 27.39 -23.56
C CYS A 12 2.99 28.12 -23.23
N GLY A 13 2.94 28.93 -22.18
CA GLY A 13 1.75 29.74 -21.87
C GLY A 13 0.51 28.98 -21.39
N HIS A 14 0.52 27.64 -21.38
CA HIS A 14 -0.60 26.79 -20.95
C HIS A 14 -0.63 26.55 -19.44
N PHE A 15 -1.85 26.34 -18.93
CA PHE A 15 -2.11 25.82 -17.59
C PHE A 15 -2.04 24.29 -17.64
N PRO A 16 -1.13 23.63 -16.89
CA PRO A 16 -1.18 22.19 -16.78
C PRO A 16 -2.24 21.84 -15.74
N GLU A 17 -3.45 21.51 -16.19
CA GLU A 17 -4.18 20.43 -15.53
C GLU A 17 -3.24 19.22 -15.53
N LEU A 18 -3.08 18.58 -14.36
CA LEU A 18 -2.17 17.48 -14.02
C LEU A 18 -1.99 16.44 -15.14
N SER A 19 -1.23 16.78 -16.17
CA SER A 19 -0.98 15.93 -17.31
C SER A 19 0.51 15.97 -17.58
N ILE A 20 1.15 14.83 -17.32
CA ILE A 20 2.49 14.55 -17.80
C ILE A 20 2.53 14.80 -19.31
N CYS A 21 3.67 15.31 -19.81
CA CYS A 21 3.80 15.64 -21.23
C CYS A 21 3.56 14.41 -22.11
N LYS A 22 3.25 14.62 -23.40
CA LYS A 22 2.94 13.53 -24.35
C LYS A 22 3.98 12.40 -24.32
N THR A 23 5.27 12.75 -24.30
CA THR A 23 6.38 11.79 -24.25
C THR A 23 6.43 11.02 -22.93
N CYS A 24 6.20 11.68 -21.79
CA CYS A 24 6.10 10.99 -20.49
C CYS A 24 4.88 10.07 -20.43
N ARG A 25 3.76 10.46 -21.06
CA ARG A 25 2.56 9.63 -21.18
C ARG A 25 2.81 8.39 -22.04
N GLU A 26 3.47 8.55 -23.18
CA GLU A 26 3.89 7.46 -24.05
C GLU A 26 4.84 6.52 -23.31
N GLY A 27 5.87 7.06 -22.64
CA GLY A 27 6.79 6.27 -21.82
C GLY A 27 6.10 5.51 -20.68
N ALA A 28 5.16 6.13 -19.97
CA ALA A 28 4.37 5.47 -18.94
C ALA A 28 3.49 4.34 -19.53
N THR A 29 2.88 4.58 -20.69
CA THR A 29 2.08 3.58 -21.41
C THR A 29 2.94 2.38 -21.85
N ASP A 30 4.17 2.64 -22.30
CA ASP A 30 5.11 1.58 -22.69
C ASP A 30 5.62 0.78 -21.50
N ILE A 31 5.73 1.40 -20.33
CA ILE A 31 6.06 0.72 -19.07
C ILE A 31 4.88 -0.14 -18.60
N ILE A 32 3.64 0.36 -18.67
CA ILE A 32 2.44 -0.42 -18.33
C ILE A 32 2.33 -1.66 -19.23
N LYS A 33 2.43 -1.49 -20.56
CA LYS A 33 2.43 -2.60 -21.52
C LYS A 33 3.52 -3.63 -21.24
N LEU A 34 4.68 -3.17 -20.77
CA LEU A 34 5.79 -4.05 -20.41
C LEU A 34 5.49 -4.86 -19.15
N ILE A 35 4.87 -4.24 -18.13
CA ILE A 35 4.47 -4.92 -16.88
C ILE A 35 3.37 -5.96 -17.17
N GLU A 36 2.38 -5.62 -17.98
CA GLU A 36 1.31 -6.56 -18.41
C GLU A 36 1.90 -7.78 -19.15
N GLN A 37 2.90 -7.54 -20.00
CA GLN A 37 3.61 -8.61 -20.71
C GLN A 37 4.45 -9.51 -19.80
N LEU A 38 4.91 -9.03 -18.66
CA LEU A 38 5.62 -9.84 -17.67
C LEU A 38 4.65 -10.75 -16.91
N GLY A 39 3.48 -10.23 -16.50
CA GLY A 39 2.45 -11.03 -15.82
C GLY A 39 1.90 -12.16 -16.69
N ALA A 40 1.75 -11.92 -18.00
CA ALA A 40 1.29 -12.94 -18.95
C ALA A 40 2.27 -14.11 -19.18
N GLN A 41 3.51 -14.07 -18.67
CA GLN A 41 4.47 -15.18 -18.78
C GLN A 41 4.38 -16.19 -17.62
N GLU A 42 3.66 -15.88 -16.54
CA GLU A 42 3.47 -16.82 -15.42
C GLU A 42 2.38 -17.87 -15.71
N GLU A 43 1.44 -17.60 -16.62
CA GLU A 43 0.36 -18.54 -16.98
C GLU A 43 0.72 -19.52 -18.11
N SER A 44 1.80 -19.30 -18.86
CA SER A 44 2.13 -20.13 -20.05
C SER A 44 3.17 -21.24 -19.80
N ASN A 45 3.69 -21.40 -18.58
CA ASN A 45 4.74 -22.40 -18.30
C ASN A 45 4.20 -23.78 -17.86
N HIS A 46 2.89 -24.01 -17.86
CA HIS A 46 2.30 -25.30 -17.47
C HIS A 46 1.91 -26.25 -18.61
N ASP A 47 2.02 -25.86 -19.88
CA ASP A 47 1.76 -26.82 -20.97
C ASP A 47 2.51 -26.46 -22.26
N ALA A 48 3.59 -27.18 -22.56
CA ALA A 48 4.13 -27.31 -23.90
C ALA A 48 5.01 -28.55 -24.00
N GLY A 49 4.36 -29.66 -24.37
CA GLY A 49 4.99 -30.89 -24.81
C GLY A 49 5.93 -30.70 -26.01
N MET A 50 6.80 -31.69 -26.13
CA MET A 50 7.93 -31.80 -27.03
C MET A 50 7.48 -31.94 -28.50
N GLU A 51 7.78 -30.95 -29.35
CA GLU A 51 7.87 -31.14 -30.81
C GLU A 51 9.18 -30.61 -31.37
N THR A 52 9.94 -31.53 -31.96
CA THR A 52 11.24 -31.31 -32.59
C THR A 52 11.05 -30.85 -34.04
N SER A 53 11.20 -29.56 -34.31
CA SER A 53 11.68 -29.10 -35.62
C SER A 53 12.38 -27.74 -35.50
N GLY A 54 13.58 -27.64 -36.08
CA GLY A 54 14.27 -26.36 -36.32
C GLY A 54 15.18 -25.83 -35.20
N HIS A 55 16.38 -26.43 -35.02
CA HIS A 55 17.46 -25.87 -34.19
C HIS A 55 17.72 -24.37 -34.45
N ARG A 56 17.55 -23.92 -35.69
CA ARG A 56 17.74 -22.52 -36.11
C ARG A 56 16.58 -21.60 -35.69
N GLN A 57 15.34 -22.09 -35.67
CA GLN A 57 14.18 -21.35 -35.15
C GLN A 57 14.22 -21.28 -33.62
N GLY A 58 14.69 -22.34 -32.94
CA GLY A 58 14.95 -22.34 -31.50
C GLY A 58 15.97 -21.29 -31.06
N LEU A 59 17.10 -21.15 -31.78
CA LEU A 59 18.13 -20.16 -31.47
C LEU A 59 17.66 -18.70 -31.64
N VAL A 60 16.84 -18.42 -32.65
CA VAL A 60 16.24 -17.08 -32.86
C VAL A 60 15.22 -16.76 -31.77
N ALA A 61 14.42 -17.74 -31.35
CA ALA A 61 13.48 -17.60 -30.24
C ALA A 61 14.21 -17.36 -28.89
N VAL A 62 15.33 -18.04 -28.66
CA VAL A 62 16.16 -17.83 -27.46
C VAL A 62 16.81 -16.45 -27.50
N ALA A 63 17.44 -16.06 -28.60
CA ALA A 63 18.09 -14.74 -28.73
C ALA A 63 17.10 -13.57 -28.58
N SER A 64 15.87 -13.71 -29.11
CA SER A 64 14.83 -12.70 -28.95
C SER A 64 14.28 -12.63 -27.52
N LYS A 65 14.14 -13.77 -26.82
CA LYS A 65 13.81 -13.80 -25.37
C LYS A 65 14.91 -13.15 -24.53
N THR A 66 16.19 -13.44 -24.78
CA THR A 66 17.33 -12.83 -24.08
C THR A 66 17.36 -11.31 -24.27
N ARG A 67 17.18 -10.84 -25.50
CA ARG A 67 17.13 -9.39 -25.79
C ARG A 67 15.96 -8.69 -25.09
N ARG A 68 14.81 -9.36 -24.96
CA ARG A 68 13.65 -8.84 -24.23
C ARG A 68 13.92 -8.76 -22.73
N PHE A 69 14.55 -9.77 -22.15
CA PHE A 69 14.98 -9.77 -20.75
C PHE A 69 15.97 -8.64 -20.45
N GLU A 70 16.94 -8.39 -21.34
CA GLU A 70 17.86 -7.26 -21.19
C GLU A 70 17.16 -5.89 -21.22
N ASP A 71 16.16 -5.71 -22.08
CA ASP A 71 15.35 -4.47 -22.13
C ASP A 71 14.54 -4.28 -20.84
N LEU A 72 13.95 -5.35 -20.32
CA LEU A 72 13.24 -5.37 -19.04
C LEU A 72 14.14 -4.94 -17.87
N VAL A 73 15.36 -5.49 -17.80
CA VAL A 73 16.34 -5.12 -16.77
C VAL A 73 16.72 -3.64 -16.87
N LYS A 74 16.93 -3.13 -18.09
CA LYS A 74 17.24 -1.71 -18.32
C LYS A 74 16.10 -0.79 -17.88
N ARG A 75 14.85 -1.10 -18.25
CA ARG A 75 13.67 -0.31 -17.86
C ARG A 75 13.41 -0.38 -16.35
N SER A 76 13.57 -1.55 -15.73
CA SER A 76 13.51 -1.72 -14.27
C SER A 76 14.56 -0.88 -13.56
N SER A 77 15.80 -0.85 -14.08
CA SER A 77 16.88 -0.01 -13.55
C SER A 77 16.55 1.49 -13.63
N TYR A 78 15.97 1.95 -14.75
CA TYR A 78 15.53 3.34 -14.89
C TYR A 78 14.41 3.69 -13.91
N LEU A 79 13.39 2.83 -13.79
CA LEU A 79 12.29 3.02 -12.83
C LEU A 79 12.78 3.07 -11.38
N LYS A 80 13.73 2.21 -11.02
CA LYS A 80 14.37 2.24 -9.69
C LYS A 80 15.07 3.58 -9.42
N LYS A 81 15.76 4.15 -10.42
CA LYS A 81 16.40 5.47 -10.28
C LYS A 81 15.37 6.59 -10.11
N LEU A 82 14.28 6.55 -10.89
CA LEU A 82 13.19 7.52 -10.76
C LEU A 82 12.54 7.44 -9.38
N LEU A 83 12.20 6.23 -8.93
CA LEU A 83 11.64 6.00 -7.59
C LEU A 83 12.59 6.50 -6.49
N LYS A 84 13.89 6.24 -6.63
CA LYS A 84 14.90 6.74 -5.69
C LYS A 84 14.91 8.26 -5.62
N ALA A 85 14.86 8.95 -6.76
CA ALA A 85 14.81 10.42 -6.78
C ALA A 85 13.54 10.97 -6.11
N LEU A 86 12.40 10.30 -6.28
CA LEU A 86 11.14 10.69 -5.62
C LEU A 86 11.19 10.46 -4.09
N LEU A 87 11.88 9.41 -3.64
CA LEU A 87 12.11 9.12 -2.22
C LEU A 87 13.19 10.01 -1.58
N GLU A 88 14.09 10.59 -2.38
CA GLU A 88 15.10 11.58 -1.96
C GLU A 88 14.53 13.01 -1.88
N GLU A 89 13.21 13.15 -1.75
CA GLU A 89 12.50 14.42 -1.49
C GLU A 89 12.70 15.50 -2.57
N VAL A 90 13.03 15.09 -3.81
CA VAL A 90 13.26 16.01 -4.92
C VAL A 90 11.92 16.49 -5.49
N HIS A 91 11.65 17.80 -5.41
CA HIS A 91 10.46 18.48 -5.97
C HIS A 91 9.11 18.13 -5.31
N GLU A 92 9.11 17.90 -4.00
CA GLU A 92 7.88 17.78 -3.23
C GLU A 92 6.98 19.00 -3.41
N ASP A 93 5.67 18.76 -3.60
CA ASP A 93 4.69 19.79 -3.91
C ASP A 93 3.51 19.81 -2.92
N ILE A 94 3.61 19.00 -1.87
CA ILE A 94 2.66 18.87 -0.77
C ILE A 94 3.36 18.42 0.53
N GLU A 95 2.89 18.95 1.66
CA GLU A 95 3.28 18.52 3.00
C GLU A 95 2.07 17.90 3.73
N LEU A 96 2.26 16.70 4.26
CA LEU A 96 1.31 15.98 5.11
C LEU A 96 1.67 16.21 6.58
N VAL A 97 0.76 16.77 7.37
CA VAL A 97 1.03 17.22 8.74
C VAL A 97 0.27 16.37 9.75
N THR A 98 0.98 15.76 10.70
CA THR A 98 0.41 14.97 11.80
C THR A 98 -0.10 15.87 12.93
N ASP A 99 -0.84 15.29 13.88
CA ASP A 99 -1.49 16.07 14.96
C ASP A 99 -0.50 16.74 15.92
N ASP A 100 0.72 16.21 16.04
CA ASP A 100 1.85 16.77 16.79
C ASP A 100 2.60 17.87 16.03
N GLY A 101 2.17 18.21 14.81
CA GLY A 101 2.76 19.26 13.99
C GLY A 101 3.99 18.84 13.19
N LEU A 102 4.44 17.58 13.29
CA LEU A 102 5.47 17.04 12.41
C LEU A 102 4.91 16.85 10.99
N SER A 103 5.78 16.84 9.98
CA SER A 103 5.35 16.79 8.59
C SER A 103 6.20 15.88 7.72
N VAL A 104 5.55 15.20 6.78
CA VAL A 104 6.18 14.40 5.73
C VAL A 104 5.90 15.06 4.39
N GLY A 105 6.95 15.37 3.65
CA GLY A 105 6.84 15.86 2.28
C GLY A 105 6.47 14.75 1.30
N ALA A 106 5.74 15.10 0.24
CA ALA A 106 5.29 14.13 -0.76
C ALA A 106 4.98 14.79 -2.11
N HIS A 107 4.54 13.96 -3.05
CA HIS A 107 4.07 14.37 -4.36
C HIS A 107 2.56 14.12 -4.49
N LYS A 108 1.80 15.14 -4.90
CA LYS A 108 0.35 15.01 -5.14
C LYS A 108 0.02 13.86 -6.09
N ALA A 109 0.82 13.68 -7.14
CA ALA A 109 0.65 12.60 -8.11
C ALA A 109 0.76 11.20 -7.47
N ALA A 110 1.71 11.00 -6.54
CA ALA A 110 1.87 9.74 -5.84
C ALA A 110 0.69 9.48 -4.89
N LEU A 111 0.31 10.49 -4.09
CA LEU A 111 -0.81 10.38 -3.14
C LEU A 111 -2.15 10.13 -3.83
N THR A 112 -2.43 10.87 -4.91
CA THR A 112 -3.66 10.68 -5.71
C THR A 112 -3.69 9.30 -6.38
N PHE A 113 -2.54 8.75 -6.77
CA PHE A 113 -2.46 7.40 -7.31
C PHE A 113 -2.71 6.34 -6.23
N GLY A 114 -2.01 6.43 -5.10
CA GLY A 114 -2.02 5.39 -4.05
C GLY A 114 -3.22 5.40 -3.11
N SER A 115 -4.02 6.47 -3.08
CA SER A 115 -5.13 6.61 -2.13
C SER A 115 -6.32 7.35 -2.74
N LYS A 116 -7.51 6.74 -2.69
CA LYS A 116 -8.75 7.39 -3.16
C LYS A 116 -9.15 8.56 -2.25
N VAL A 117 -8.85 8.45 -0.96
CA VAL A 117 -9.13 9.50 0.03
C VAL A 117 -8.24 10.71 -0.23
N PHE A 118 -6.93 10.52 -0.40
CA PHE A 118 -6.04 11.63 -0.75
C PHE A 118 -6.39 12.24 -2.12
N ARG A 119 -6.80 11.43 -3.10
CA ARG A 119 -7.32 11.93 -4.38
C ARG A 119 -8.51 12.88 -4.16
N SER A 120 -9.51 12.42 -3.42
CA SER A 120 -10.71 13.21 -3.11
C SER A 120 -10.36 14.48 -2.32
N MET A 121 -9.43 14.41 -1.37
CA MET A 121 -8.97 15.58 -0.59
C MET A 121 -8.27 16.63 -1.47
N LEU A 122 -7.59 16.19 -2.54
CA LEU A 122 -6.80 17.05 -3.43
C LEU A 122 -7.64 17.65 -4.56
N GLU A 123 -8.58 16.89 -5.12
CA GLU A 123 -9.49 17.36 -6.17
C GLU A 123 -10.42 18.49 -5.67
N ASN A 124 -10.79 18.45 -4.39
CA ASN A 124 -11.67 19.45 -3.77
C ASN A 124 -10.94 20.74 -3.34
N LYS A 125 -9.60 20.81 -3.47
CA LYS A 125 -8.81 21.98 -3.05
C LYS A 125 -8.34 22.79 -4.25
N VAL A 126 -8.68 24.08 -4.27
CA VAL A 126 -8.19 25.02 -5.29
C VAL A 126 -6.68 25.20 -5.14
N LEU A 127 -5.91 24.62 -6.06
CA LEU A 127 -4.44 24.55 -6.15
C LEU A 127 -3.77 25.92 -6.38
N SER A 128 -4.07 26.92 -5.55
CA SER A 128 -3.52 28.28 -5.68
C SER A 128 -2.21 28.52 -4.93
N GLN A 129 -1.76 27.54 -4.12
CA GLN A 129 -0.53 27.62 -3.34
C GLN A 129 0.58 26.75 -3.95
N THR A 130 1.82 27.25 -3.90
CA THR A 130 3.02 26.58 -4.42
C THR A 130 3.38 25.32 -3.63
N CYS A 131 3.04 25.26 -2.34
CA CYS A 131 3.10 24.06 -1.52
C CYS A 131 1.79 23.96 -0.72
N LEU A 132 1.08 22.84 -0.84
CA LEU A 132 -0.17 22.59 -0.14
C LEU A 132 0.11 21.86 1.17
N ARG A 133 -0.53 22.25 2.27
CA ARG A 133 -0.50 21.50 3.53
C ARG A 133 -1.81 20.77 3.75
N ILE A 134 -1.75 19.48 4.09
CA ILE A 134 -2.91 18.67 4.47
C ILE A 134 -2.67 18.05 5.83
N ARG A 135 -3.63 18.25 6.75
CA ARG A 135 -3.62 17.58 8.04
C ARG A 135 -4.04 16.12 7.86
N VAL A 136 -3.29 15.23 8.48
CA VAL A 136 -3.49 13.78 8.46
C VAL A 136 -3.69 13.35 9.92
N PRO A 137 -4.94 13.36 10.43
CA PRO A 137 -5.19 13.09 11.85
C PRO A 137 -5.06 11.60 12.18
N ASP A 138 -4.84 11.31 13.47
CA ASP A 138 -4.82 9.96 14.07
C ASP A 138 -3.76 9.02 13.48
N ILE A 139 -2.65 9.57 12.97
CA ILE A 139 -1.47 8.83 12.55
C ILE A 139 -0.23 9.51 13.11
N VAL A 140 0.71 8.74 13.66
CA VAL A 140 1.97 9.34 14.14
C VAL A 140 2.96 9.51 13.00
N HIS A 141 3.92 10.42 13.17
CA HIS A 141 4.85 10.82 12.11
C HIS A 141 5.57 9.64 11.43
N ASN A 142 6.06 8.67 12.21
CA ASN A 142 6.76 7.50 11.66
C ASN A 142 5.85 6.62 10.80
N GLU A 143 4.59 6.44 11.20
CA GLU A 143 3.61 5.64 10.46
C GLU A 143 3.18 6.36 9.18
N LEU A 144 3.01 7.68 9.24
CA LEU A 144 2.78 8.50 8.05
C LEU A 144 3.93 8.36 7.05
N LYS A 145 5.17 8.38 7.53
CA LYS A 145 6.34 8.16 6.69
C LYS A 145 6.28 6.77 6.02
N ARG A 146 5.97 5.71 6.75
CA ARG A 146 5.81 4.35 6.19
C ARG A 146 4.66 4.24 5.19
N LEU A 147 3.53 4.89 5.46
CA LEU A 147 2.41 4.96 4.52
C LEU A 147 2.83 5.61 3.20
N VAL A 148 3.53 6.75 3.28
CA VAL A 148 4.04 7.46 2.10
C VAL A 148 5.08 6.61 1.36
N GLU A 149 6.04 6.00 2.06
CA GLU A 149 7.01 5.07 1.48
C GLU A 149 6.34 3.89 0.74
N PHE A 150 5.27 3.34 1.30
CA PHE A 150 4.48 2.30 0.65
C PHE A 150 3.77 2.83 -0.59
N ILE A 151 3.17 4.03 -0.55
CA ILE A 151 2.53 4.64 -1.73
C ILE A 151 3.51 4.79 -2.89
N TYR A 152 4.78 5.11 -2.63
CA TYR A 152 5.80 5.19 -3.67
C TYR A 152 6.23 3.84 -4.22
N SER A 153 6.44 2.86 -3.34
CA SER A 153 7.20 1.65 -3.68
C SER A 153 6.34 0.38 -3.78
N GLY A 154 5.14 0.40 -3.23
CA GLY A 154 4.28 -0.76 -3.00
C GLY A 154 4.87 -1.78 -2.04
N ARG A 155 5.87 -1.40 -1.23
CA ARG A 155 6.63 -2.33 -0.37
C ARG A 155 6.92 -1.71 0.99
N LEU A 156 7.01 -2.57 1.99
CA LEU A 156 7.55 -2.28 3.31
C LEU A 156 8.65 -3.30 3.63
N THR A 157 9.61 -2.90 4.46
CA THR A 157 10.61 -3.85 4.96
C THR A 157 9.97 -4.76 6.02
N PRO A 158 10.53 -5.96 6.26
CA PRO A 158 10.05 -6.85 7.31
C PRO A 158 10.02 -6.18 8.70
N GLU A 159 11.01 -5.30 8.98
CA GLU A 159 11.09 -4.54 10.22
C GLU A 159 9.95 -3.53 10.32
N ALA A 160 9.66 -2.81 9.23
CA ALA A 160 8.54 -1.87 9.20
C ALA A 160 7.19 -2.57 9.39
N LEU A 161 7.00 -3.77 8.82
CA LEU A 161 5.80 -4.57 9.03
C LEU A 161 5.68 -5.03 10.49
N LYS A 162 6.78 -5.52 11.06
CA LYS A 162 6.82 -5.95 12.46
C LYS A 162 6.42 -4.82 13.41
N ASP A 163 6.98 -3.64 13.19
CA ASP A 163 6.83 -2.53 14.13
C ASP A 163 5.53 -1.73 13.91
N HIS A 164 4.99 -1.71 12.68
CA HIS A 164 3.91 -0.79 12.31
C HIS A 164 2.70 -1.44 11.62
N SER A 165 2.66 -2.77 11.40
CA SER A 165 1.56 -3.42 10.66
C SER A 165 0.17 -3.08 11.18
N LYS A 166 -0.04 -3.05 12.50
CA LYS A 166 -1.36 -2.76 13.09
C LYS A 166 -1.82 -1.33 12.79
N SER A 167 -0.96 -0.34 12.99
CA SER A 167 -1.31 1.07 12.74
C SER A 167 -1.39 1.39 11.24
N LEU A 168 -0.52 0.77 10.44
CA LEU A 168 -0.59 0.87 8.98
C LEU A 168 -1.85 0.22 8.40
N MET A 169 -2.36 -0.85 9.01
CA MET A 169 -3.64 -1.44 8.63
C MET A 169 -4.80 -0.47 8.88
N VAL A 170 -4.82 0.21 10.03
CA VAL A 170 -5.82 1.27 10.30
C VAL A 170 -5.68 2.43 9.33
N ALA A 171 -4.44 2.85 9.02
CA ALA A 171 -4.20 3.91 8.04
C ALA A 171 -4.62 3.50 6.63
N ALA A 172 -4.40 2.25 6.24
CA ALA A 172 -4.81 1.72 4.94
C ALA A 172 -6.33 1.73 4.77
N ASP A 173 -7.08 1.34 5.81
CA ASP A 173 -8.55 1.41 5.82
C ASP A 173 -9.01 2.88 5.74
N LYS A 174 -8.44 3.76 6.59
CA LYS A 174 -8.80 5.18 6.65
C LYS A 174 -8.52 5.95 5.36
N TYR A 175 -7.40 5.67 4.71
CA TYR A 175 -6.98 6.37 3.48
C TYR A 175 -7.30 5.59 2.21
N ASP A 176 -8.02 4.47 2.28
CA ASP A 176 -8.36 3.60 1.14
C ASP A 176 -7.13 3.28 0.28
N VAL A 177 -6.21 2.51 0.90
CA VAL A 177 -5.00 1.96 0.29
C VAL A 177 -5.08 0.43 0.33
N PRO A 178 -5.85 -0.22 -0.58
CA PRO A 178 -6.16 -1.64 -0.50
C PRO A 178 -4.94 -2.56 -0.51
N GLN A 179 -3.91 -2.23 -1.29
CA GLN A 179 -2.70 -3.05 -1.37
C GLN A 179 -1.91 -3.05 -0.05
N LEU A 180 -1.93 -1.94 0.69
CA LEU A 180 -1.31 -1.90 2.02
C LEU A 180 -2.14 -2.74 3.00
N MET A 181 -3.46 -2.67 2.87
CA MET A 181 -4.39 -3.47 3.66
C MET A 181 -4.12 -4.97 3.52
N GLU A 182 -3.98 -5.46 2.28
CA GLU A 182 -3.66 -6.85 1.97
C GLU A 182 -2.31 -7.29 2.56
N VAL A 183 -1.27 -6.47 2.39
CA VAL A 183 0.07 -6.77 2.90
C VAL A 183 0.09 -6.83 4.44
N CYS A 184 -0.57 -5.87 5.10
CA CYS A 184 -0.68 -5.87 6.57
C CYS A 184 -1.53 -7.04 7.07
N GLU A 185 -2.66 -7.35 6.43
CA GLU A 185 -3.51 -8.49 6.81
C GLU A 185 -2.76 -9.81 6.71
N ALA A 186 -2.08 -10.06 5.58
CA ALA A 186 -1.29 -11.27 5.38
C ALA A 186 -0.23 -11.43 6.47
N TYR A 187 0.52 -10.37 6.77
CA TYR A 187 1.55 -10.39 7.81
C TYR A 187 0.96 -10.67 9.21
N LEU A 188 -0.16 -10.03 9.55
CA LEU A 188 -0.78 -10.19 10.87
C LEU A 188 -1.41 -11.57 11.04
N VAL A 189 -1.94 -12.18 9.98
CA VAL A 189 -2.44 -13.55 10.00
C VAL A 189 -1.28 -14.55 10.12
N GLU A 190 -0.18 -14.33 9.39
CA GLU A 190 1.01 -15.20 9.44
C GLU A 190 1.69 -15.18 10.83
N THR A 191 1.69 -14.03 11.48
CA THR A 191 2.32 -13.84 12.80
C THR A 191 1.35 -14.00 13.98
N LEU A 192 0.10 -14.42 13.72
CA LEU A 192 -0.93 -14.59 14.73
C LEU A 192 -0.57 -15.71 15.71
N ASN A 193 -0.59 -15.42 17.01
CA ASN A 193 -0.28 -16.36 18.08
C ASN A 193 -1.07 -16.03 19.36
N THR A 194 -0.98 -16.88 20.39
CA THR A 194 -1.73 -16.71 21.64
C THR A 194 -1.38 -15.43 22.40
N GLU A 195 -0.17 -14.89 22.23
CA GLU A 195 0.28 -13.67 22.91
C GLU A 195 -0.32 -12.41 22.29
N ASN A 196 -0.57 -12.42 20.97
CA ASN A 196 -1.05 -11.23 20.25
C ASN A 196 -2.53 -11.28 19.82
N VAL A 197 -3.19 -12.44 19.92
CA VAL A 197 -4.53 -12.69 19.36
C VAL A 197 -5.62 -11.73 19.85
N LEU A 198 -5.61 -11.37 21.14
CA LEU A 198 -6.59 -10.43 21.70
C LEU A 198 -6.44 -9.03 21.10
N GLY A 199 -5.19 -8.58 20.92
CA GLY A 199 -4.90 -7.31 20.26
C GLY A 199 -5.25 -7.30 18.78
N ILE A 200 -5.17 -8.46 18.11
CA ILE A 200 -5.60 -8.61 16.71
C ILE A 200 -7.13 -8.59 16.59
N LEU A 201 -7.84 -9.25 17.51
CA LEU A 201 -9.30 -9.19 17.56
C LEU A 201 -9.81 -7.77 17.89
N GLU A 202 -9.12 -7.04 18.77
CA GLU A 202 -9.44 -5.63 19.02
C GLU A 202 -9.21 -4.77 17.77
N LEU A 203 -8.09 -4.98 17.08
CA LEU A 203 -7.80 -4.29 15.82
C LEU A 203 -8.88 -4.56 14.78
N SER A 204 -9.33 -5.81 14.64
CA SER A 204 -10.33 -6.19 13.65
C SER A 204 -11.64 -5.43 13.85
N ALA A 205 -12.04 -5.16 15.10
CA ALA A 205 -13.25 -4.41 15.41
C ALA A 205 -13.20 -2.92 14.98
N ARG A 206 -12.02 -2.38 14.67
CA ARG A 206 -11.82 -0.99 14.26
C ARG A 206 -11.80 -0.78 12.75
N LEU A 207 -11.81 -1.86 11.97
CA LEU A 207 -11.66 -1.82 10.51
C LEU A 207 -13.02 -1.92 9.82
N SER A 208 -13.13 -1.33 8.63
CA SER A 208 -14.38 -1.34 7.86
C SER A 208 -14.72 -2.72 7.29
N SER A 209 -13.72 -3.56 6.99
CA SER A 209 -13.90 -4.91 6.45
C SER A 209 -12.92 -5.94 7.05
N PRO A 210 -13.16 -6.44 8.27
CA PRO A 210 -12.20 -7.24 9.03
C PRO A 210 -12.32 -8.76 8.88
N ALA A 211 -13.10 -9.26 7.91
CA ALA A 211 -13.60 -10.64 7.92
C ALA A 211 -12.51 -11.72 8.07
N VAL A 212 -11.38 -11.57 7.37
CA VAL A 212 -10.28 -12.56 7.40
C VAL A 212 -9.55 -12.49 8.74
N LEU A 213 -9.12 -11.29 9.15
CA LEU A 213 -8.40 -11.09 10.40
C LEU A 213 -9.23 -11.51 11.63
N GLU A 214 -10.50 -11.12 11.68
CA GLU A 214 -11.41 -11.48 12.76
C GLU A 214 -11.62 -13.00 12.85
N SER A 215 -11.86 -13.65 11.70
CA SER A 215 -12.02 -15.11 11.64
C SER A 215 -10.76 -15.84 12.10
N ALA A 216 -9.58 -15.41 11.63
CA ALA A 216 -8.31 -15.99 12.05
C ALA A 216 -8.10 -15.87 13.57
N ALA A 217 -8.35 -14.67 14.14
CA ALA A 217 -8.23 -14.42 15.56
C ALA A 217 -9.19 -15.28 16.39
N LEU A 218 -10.47 -15.30 16.04
CA LEU A 218 -11.47 -16.12 16.74
C LEU A 218 -11.13 -17.61 16.65
N ASN A 219 -10.73 -18.11 15.48
CA ASN A 219 -10.34 -19.51 15.33
C ASN A 219 -9.16 -19.90 16.24
N LEU A 220 -8.17 -19.01 16.39
CA LEU A 220 -7.05 -19.27 17.29
C LEU A 220 -7.48 -19.23 18.76
N ILE A 221 -8.35 -18.28 19.13
CA ILE A 221 -8.93 -18.21 20.49
C ILE A 221 -9.68 -19.49 20.80
N LEU A 222 -10.55 -19.97 19.91
CA LEU A 222 -11.34 -21.17 20.14
C LEU A 222 -10.48 -22.43 20.25
N LYS A 223 -9.36 -22.51 19.52
CA LYS A 223 -8.39 -23.62 19.65
C LYS A 223 -7.66 -23.62 21.00
N ASN A 224 -7.49 -22.46 21.63
CA ASN A 224 -6.68 -22.28 22.85
C ASN A 224 -7.48 -21.61 23.98
N TRP A 225 -8.81 -21.78 23.98
CA TRP A 225 -9.70 -20.93 24.79
C TRP A 225 -9.41 -21.03 26.29
N LYS A 226 -9.02 -22.21 26.80
CA LYS A 226 -8.68 -22.43 28.20
C LYS A 226 -7.46 -21.62 28.64
N SER A 227 -6.43 -21.53 27.81
CA SER A 227 -5.22 -20.77 28.15
C SER A 227 -5.38 -19.27 27.92
N ILE A 228 -6.37 -18.85 27.14
CA ILE A 228 -6.62 -17.43 26.85
C ILE A 228 -7.63 -16.86 27.85
N ILE A 229 -8.80 -17.48 28.02
CA ILE A 229 -9.92 -16.92 28.81
C ILE A 229 -9.60 -16.87 30.31
N PHE A 230 -8.80 -17.81 30.82
CA PHE A 230 -8.45 -17.89 32.24
C PHE A 230 -7.13 -17.17 32.60
N PHE A 231 -6.60 -16.33 31.72
CA PHE A 231 -5.38 -15.54 31.94
C PHE A 231 -5.72 -14.05 32.16
N ASP A 232 -4.91 -13.34 32.95
CA ASP A 232 -5.19 -11.97 33.40
C ASP A 232 -5.39 -10.99 32.23
N GLU A 233 -4.68 -11.20 31.12
CA GLU A 233 -4.76 -10.40 29.90
C GLU A 233 -6.15 -10.46 29.26
N TYR A 234 -6.88 -11.56 29.42
CA TYR A 234 -8.27 -11.66 28.95
C TYR A 234 -9.24 -10.89 29.83
N GLU A 235 -8.99 -10.82 31.15
CA GLU A 235 -9.82 -10.00 32.04
C GLU A 235 -9.72 -8.52 31.67
N GLU A 236 -8.49 -8.01 31.47
CA GLU A 236 -8.29 -6.64 31.01
C GLU A 236 -8.94 -6.41 29.63
N PHE A 237 -8.75 -7.33 28.70
CA PHE A 237 -9.39 -7.28 27.39
C PHE A 237 -10.93 -7.24 27.50
N ALA A 238 -11.52 -8.06 28.37
CA ALA A 238 -12.96 -8.17 28.51
C ALA A 238 -13.60 -6.93 29.15
N LEU A 239 -12.91 -6.34 30.14
CA LEU A 239 -13.33 -5.07 30.74
C LEU A 239 -13.30 -3.92 29.73
N LYS A 240 -12.25 -3.88 28.89
CA LYS A 240 -12.10 -2.86 27.84
C LYS A 240 -13.05 -3.08 26.66
N ASN A 241 -13.31 -4.33 26.29
CA ASN A 241 -14.04 -4.71 25.08
C ASN A 241 -15.20 -5.70 25.38
N PRO A 242 -16.25 -5.30 26.13
CA PRO A 242 -17.28 -6.22 26.60
C PRO A 242 -18.05 -6.92 25.47
N LEU A 243 -18.25 -6.25 24.34
CA LEU A 243 -18.93 -6.85 23.18
C LEU A 243 -18.07 -7.91 22.48
N LEU A 244 -16.74 -7.69 22.41
CA LEU A 244 -15.83 -8.68 21.85
C LEU A 244 -15.68 -9.88 22.77
N ALA A 245 -15.58 -9.64 24.09
CA ALA A 245 -15.59 -10.72 25.07
C ALA A 245 -16.88 -11.54 25.01
N LEU A 246 -18.05 -10.90 24.91
CA LEU A 246 -19.32 -11.60 24.71
C LEU A 246 -19.33 -12.43 23.42
N LYS A 247 -18.77 -11.91 22.32
CA LYS A 247 -18.62 -12.64 21.06
C LYS A 247 -17.75 -13.88 21.24
N VAL A 248 -16.58 -13.74 21.86
CA VAL A 248 -15.70 -14.85 22.21
C VAL A 248 -16.44 -15.88 23.04
N SER A 249 -17.10 -15.46 24.12
CA SER A 249 -17.85 -16.38 25.00
C SER A 249 -18.94 -17.14 24.24
N ARG A 250 -19.69 -16.49 23.36
CA ARG A 250 -20.71 -17.18 22.55
C ARG A 250 -20.14 -18.17 21.54
N SER A 251 -18.88 -18.00 21.16
CA SER A 251 -18.21 -18.87 20.18
C SER A 251 -17.55 -20.09 20.81
N VAL A 252 -17.35 -20.13 22.13
CA VAL A 252 -16.77 -21.29 22.84
C VAL A 252 -17.83 -22.41 22.92
N PRO A 253 -17.58 -23.58 22.30
CA PRO A 253 -18.58 -24.64 22.19
C PRO A 253 -18.82 -25.45 23.47
N GLU A 254 -17.85 -25.49 24.40
CA GLU A 254 -17.84 -26.37 25.58
C GLU A 254 -17.78 -25.58 26.89
N TRP A 255 -18.75 -24.69 27.14
CA TRP A 255 -18.95 -24.14 28.50
C TRP A 255 -19.45 -25.20 29.50
N PHE A 256 -19.93 -26.35 29.00
CA PHE A 256 -20.61 -27.41 29.73
C PHE A 256 -19.91 -28.75 29.57
#